data_AF-A0A258H1U2-F1
#
_entry.id   AF-A0A258H1U2-F1
#
_cell.length_a   1.000
_cell.length_b   1.000
_cell.length_c   1.000
_cell.angle_alpha   90.00
_cell.angle_beta   90.00
_cell.angle_gamma   90.00
#
_symmetry.space_group_name_H-M   'P 1'
#
loop_
_entity.id
_entity.type
_entity.pdbx_description
1 polymer ?
#
loop_
_entity_poly.entity_id
_entity_poly.type
_entity_poly.pdbx_seq_one_letter_code
_entity_poly.pdbx_strand_id
1 'polypeptide(L)'
;MLKQALAVAGLAVAAVIAAAPAIPQDDAKRQACAAAPTHVCVLDLLWDQMPKVGRDYEAETKRAFIDAAMLTGDKALIDLYLARTNWRNPDALDSSYIYAARKKADRATLIAYGDKALSGLRFDWYQLSAIASGLAEVGEIARARKVAQLISNGADAGVIELNLRQHTNEVITYHDSPVLTSRKWADILANDGAWWEEEQVEWLAAAAKRAGNLSAFPQELQQRYKDNGWQYLRALARLAPQMTASGADAVPFFRGPVETWADPRTDAIAELVLAIAIRSHPDVRAAMLAAFDARQPAPPIRIARIRAIANDPEAVLGRSDKGLLGFAGGSYEQVRASRALASLSGDDFIAQARAGTGDFSMSRPAVLRAALAIAPTEEFAVRIADVMVELGEPRTIDGYDYAQYATEWAMETCKADLFKRAEARLARRDDLDTMMWRARFSGNPVAIIRYVIADDRITSEISSALSGYEPIILNGYCPAG
;
A
#
# COMPACT_ATOMS: atom_id res chain seq x y z
N MET A 1 -71.76 74.91 43.62
CA MET A 1 -70.92 74.55 42.46
C MET A 1 -69.67 73.84 42.98
N LEU A 2 -69.29 72.74 42.32
CA LEU A 2 -68.13 71.81 42.41
C LEU A 2 -67.02 72.05 43.48
N LYS A 3 -66.59 71.09 44.32
CA LYS A 3 -65.89 69.77 44.16
C LYS A 3 -64.34 69.84 43.96
N GLN A 4 -63.65 68.87 44.62
CA GLN A 4 -62.25 68.34 44.50
C GLN A 4 -61.20 68.94 45.46
N ALA A 5 -60.47 68.25 46.36
CA ALA A 5 -60.10 66.85 46.69
C ALA A 5 -58.95 66.18 45.88
N LEU A 6 -57.82 65.90 46.59
CA LEU A 6 -56.89 64.73 46.55
C LEU A 6 -56.05 64.47 45.26
N ALA A 7 -54.86 63.83 45.23
CA ALA A 7 -54.07 63.03 46.18
C ALA A 7 -52.58 62.92 45.73
N VAL A 8 -51.76 62.45 46.66
CA VAL A 8 -50.34 62.05 46.59
C VAL A 8 -50.16 60.73 45.83
N ALA A 9 -49.10 60.62 45.01
CA ALA A 9 -48.68 59.38 44.36
C ALA A 9 -47.31 58.92 44.91
N GLY A 10 -47.26 57.68 45.40
CA GLY A 10 -46.04 57.00 45.86
C GLY A 10 -45.35 56.21 44.73
N LEU A 11 -44.01 56.19 44.78
CA LEU A 11 -43.15 55.39 43.90
C LEU A 11 -43.01 53.95 44.40
N ALA A 12 -43.16 52.98 43.49
CA ALA A 12 -42.72 51.61 43.65
C ALA A 12 -41.56 51.34 42.67
N VAL A 13 -40.44 50.83 43.17
CA VAL A 13 -39.27 50.40 42.39
C VAL A 13 -39.40 48.90 42.12
N ALA A 14 -39.55 48.52 40.85
CA ALA A 14 -39.53 47.13 40.41
C ALA A 14 -38.11 46.78 39.90
N ALA A 15 -37.51 45.74 40.48
CA ALA A 15 -36.25 45.16 40.01
C ALA A 15 -36.49 44.30 38.76
N VAL A 16 -35.91 44.70 37.63
CA VAL A 16 -35.89 43.91 36.39
C VAL A 16 -34.69 42.96 36.46
N ILE A 17 -34.95 41.68 36.67
CA ILE A 17 -33.96 40.62 36.42
C ILE A 17 -33.94 40.42 34.90
N ALA A 18 -32.92 40.98 34.23
CA ALA A 18 -32.68 40.71 32.82
C ALA A 18 -32.25 39.25 32.67
N ALA A 19 -33.09 38.44 32.03
CA ALA A 19 -32.72 37.10 31.61
C ALA A 19 -31.57 37.20 30.60
N ALA A 20 -30.40 36.66 30.94
CA ALA A 20 -29.31 36.51 30.00
C ALA A 20 -29.79 35.67 28.80
N PRO A 21 -29.46 36.05 27.55
CA PRO A 21 -29.83 35.25 26.40
C PRO A 21 -29.22 33.87 26.53
N ALA A 22 -30.02 32.82 26.30
CA ALA A 22 -29.53 31.45 26.25
C ALA A 22 -28.44 31.38 25.17
N ILE A 23 -27.19 31.15 25.60
CA ILE A 23 -26.12 30.77 24.69
C ILE A 23 -26.62 29.50 23.98
N PRO A 24 -26.68 29.45 22.64
CA PRO A 24 -27.04 28.23 21.93
C PRO A 24 -26.21 27.07 22.50
N GLN A 25 -26.83 25.93 22.84
CA GLN A 25 -26.13 24.81 23.50
C GLN A 25 -24.85 24.37 22.73
N ASP A 26 -24.82 24.60 21.42
CA ASP A 26 -23.67 24.34 20.56
C ASP A 26 -22.45 25.24 20.85
N ASP A 27 -22.63 26.49 21.28
CA ASP A 27 -21.51 27.39 21.59
C ASP A 27 -20.83 27.07 22.91
N ALA A 28 -21.60 26.63 23.92
CA ALA A 28 -21.06 26.19 25.19
C ALA A 28 -20.24 24.89 25.03
N LYS A 29 -20.75 23.92 24.25
CA LYS A 29 -20.00 22.69 23.92
C LYS A 29 -18.74 22.99 23.11
N ARG A 30 -18.79 23.95 22.18
CA ARG A 30 -17.61 24.40 21.41
C ARG A 30 -16.52 25.02 22.30
N GLN A 31 -16.91 25.84 23.27
CA GLN A 31 -15.94 26.40 24.23
C GLN A 31 -15.34 25.32 25.13
N ALA A 32 -16.13 24.34 25.56
CA ALA A 32 -15.61 23.17 26.30
C ALA A 32 -14.64 22.35 25.44
N CYS A 33 -14.92 22.21 24.14
CA CYS A 33 -14.07 21.55 23.16
C CYS A 33 -12.69 22.19 23.00
N ALA A 34 -12.57 23.51 23.15
CA ALA A 34 -11.27 24.20 23.08
C ALA A 34 -10.33 23.83 24.24
N ALA A 35 -10.87 23.35 25.35
CA ALA A 35 -10.11 22.92 26.53
C ALA A 35 -9.87 21.40 26.59
N ALA A 36 -10.56 20.61 25.77
CA ALA A 36 -10.44 19.16 25.74
C ALA A 36 -9.41 18.69 24.71
N PRO A 37 -8.83 17.47 24.87
CA PRO A 37 -8.07 16.84 23.80
C PRO A 37 -8.91 16.77 22.52
N THR A 38 -8.33 17.13 21.37
CA THR A 38 -9.11 17.32 20.14
C THR A 38 -9.91 16.08 19.74
N HIS A 39 -9.35 14.88 19.91
CA HIS A 39 -10.05 13.63 19.57
C HIS A 39 -11.31 13.41 20.43
N VAL A 40 -11.26 13.71 21.72
CA VAL A 40 -12.42 13.61 22.62
C VAL A 40 -13.53 14.53 22.14
N CYS A 41 -13.17 15.79 21.85
CA CYS A 41 -14.11 16.77 21.35
C CYS A 41 -14.76 16.36 20.01
N VAL A 42 -13.95 15.98 19.01
CA VAL A 42 -14.44 15.65 17.67
C VAL A 42 -15.38 14.45 17.72
N LEU A 43 -14.99 13.38 18.42
CA LEU A 43 -15.84 12.20 18.54
C LEU A 43 -17.14 12.52 19.30
N ASP A 44 -17.08 13.26 20.40
CA ASP A 44 -18.28 13.59 21.19
C ASP A 44 -19.30 14.40 20.37
N LEU A 45 -18.82 15.37 19.61
CA LEU A 45 -19.65 16.18 18.76
C LEU A 45 -20.27 15.39 17.58
N LEU A 46 -19.52 14.45 16.98
CA LEU A 46 -20.07 13.54 15.96
C LEU A 46 -21.09 12.58 16.59
N TRP A 47 -20.82 12.09 17.80
CA TRP A 47 -21.70 11.17 18.52
C TRP A 47 -23.04 11.82 18.87
N ASP A 48 -23.08 13.12 19.14
CA ASP A 48 -24.33 13.87 19.35
C ASP A 48 -25.26 13.81 18.12
N GLN A 49 -24.75 13.49 16.92
CA GLN A 49 -25.54 13.30 15.71
C GLN A 49 -26.04 11.86 15.52
N MET A 50 -25.57 10.92 16.34
CA MET A 50 -25.96 9.50 16.28
C MET A 50 -27.48 9.25 16.32
N PRO A 51 -28.31 10.01 17.08
CA PRO A 51 -29.77 9.81 17.06
C PRO A 51 -30.44 10.01 15.70
N LYS A 52 -29.75 10.68 14.76
CA LYS A 52 -30.23 10.91 13.40
C LYS A 52 -29.78 9.81 12.41
N VAL A 53 -28.93 8.88 12.86
CA VAL A 53 -28.53 7.70 12.08
C VAL A 53 -29.68 6.69 12.08
N GLY A 54 -30.20 6.38 10.91
CA GLY A 54 -31.17 5.31 10.68
C GLY A 54 -30.67 3.95 11.17
N ARG A 55 -31.61 3.14 11.68
CA ARG A 55 -31.31 1.87 12.38
C ARG A 55 -30.46 0.91 11.55
N ASP A 56 -30.64 0.89 10.24
CA ASP A 56 -29.93 -0.01 9.33
C ASP A 56 -28.40 0.26 9.29
N TYR A 57 -27.98 1.49 9.62
CA TYR A 57 -26.57 1.92 9.62
C TYR A 57 -26.00 2.11 11.03
N GLU A 58 -26.82 1.93 12.06
CA GLU A 58 -26.46 2.24 13.45
C GLU A 58 -25.28 1.38 13.93
N ALA A 59 -25.30 0.08 13.62
CA ALA A 59 -24.25 -0.85 14.03
C ALA A 59 -22.90 -0.54 13.37
N GLU A 60 -22.90 -0.23 12.07
CA GLU A 60 -21.70 0.14 11.32
C GLU A 60 -21.11 1.46 11.82
N THR A 61 -21.96 2.46 12.03
CA THR A 61 -21.53 3.77 12.54
C THR A 61 -20.96 3.64 13.97
N LYS A 62 -21.61 2.86 14.84
CA LYS A 62 -21.07 2.54 16.18
C LYS A 62 -19.71 1.88 16.12
N ARG A 63 -19.51 0.95 15.18
CA ARG A 63 -18.19 0.33 14.95
C ARG A 63 -17.16 1.37 14.53
N ALA A 64 -17.49 2.28 13.61
CA ALA A 64 -16.58 3.35 13.19
C ALA A 64 -16.12 4.25 14.36
N PHE A 65 -17.01 4.55 15.32
CA PHE A 65 -16.62 5.27 16.54
C PHE A 65 -15.63 4.49 17.41
N ILE A 66 -15.82 3.18 17.52
CA ILE A 66 -14.90 2.31 18.28
C ILE A 66 -13.56 2.23 17.58
N ASP A 67 -13.54 2.04 16.25
CA ASP A 67 -12.33 2.01 15.44
C ASP A 67 -11.55 3.32 15.60
N ALA A 68 -12.22 4.48 15.48
CA ALA A 68 -11.61 5.78 15.68
C ALA A 68 -11.08 5.97 17.13
N ALA A 69 -11.84 5.57 18.15
CA ALA A 69 -11.38 5.62 19.53
C ALA A 69 -10.14 4.75 19.77
N MET A 70 -10.09 3.54 19.22
CA MET A 70 -8.91 2.65 19.29
C MET A 70 -7.70 3.22 18.57
N LEU A 71 -7.93 3.89 17.43
CA LEU A 71 -6.88 4.63 16.72
C LEU A 71 -6.30 5.77 17.55
N THR A 72 -6.98 6.31 18.57
CA THR A 72 -6.35 7.31 19.46
C THR A 72 -5.35 6.67 20.42
N GLY A 73 -5.58 5.41 20.84
CA GLY A 73 -4.82 4.77 21.91
C GLY A 73 -5.12 5.31 23.31
N ASP A 74 -6.08 6.24 23.45
CA ASP A 74 -6.54 6.75 24.73
C ASP A 74 -7.51 5.76 25.37
N LYS A 75 -7.04 5.08 26.43
CA LYS A 75 -7.84 4.09 27.15
C LYS A 75 -9.15 4.64 27.69
N ALA A 76 -9.16 5.85 28.22
CA ALA A 76 -10.38 6.44 28.79
C ALA A 76 -11.42 6.71 27.68
N LEU A 77 -10.96 7.13 26.51
CA LEU A 77 -11.81 7.35 25.34
C LEU A 77 -12.35 6.02 24.77
N ILE A 78 -11.52 4.98 24.70
CA ILE A 78 -11.94 3.63 24.29
C ILE A 78 -13.02 3.11 25.25
N ASP A 79 -12.77 3.15 26.57
CA ASP A 79 -13.72 2.67 27.59
C ASP A 79 -15.05 3.45 27.52
N LEU A 80 -14.99 4.76 27.28
CA LEU A 80 -16.16 5.61 27.08
C LEU A 80 -17.00 5.16 25.89
N TYR A 81 -16.39 4.96 24.71
CA TYR A 81 -17.14 4.59 23.51
C TYR A 81 -17.64 3.14 23.53
N LEU A 82 -16.91 2.22 24.17
CA LEU A 82 -17.42 0.87 24.42
C LEU A 82 -18.68 0.90 25.32
N ALA A 83 -18.67 1.72 26.36
CA ALA A 83 -19.83 1.91 27.22
C ALA A 83 -21.02 2.56 26.48
N ARG A 84 -20.77 3.64 25.72
CA ARG A 84 -21.81 4.37 24.96
C ARG A 84 -22.47 3.53 23.88
N THR A 85 -21.68 2.77 23.14
CA THR A 85 -22.18 1.90 22.05
C THR A 85 -22.85 0.63 22.57
N ASN A 86 -22.61 0.28 23.84
CA ASN A 86 -22.91 -1.03 24.43
C ASN A 86 -22.35 -2.18 23.56
N TRP A 87 -21.16 -1.98 22.99
CA TRP A 87 -20.53 -2.94 22.10
C TRP A 87 -19.90 -4.07 22.90
N ARG A 88 -20.59 -5.21 22.94
CA ARG A 88 -20.19 -6.38 23.74
C ARG A 88 -19.76 -7.59 22.91
N ASN A 89 -19.80 -7.50 21.58
CA ASN A 89 -19.39 -8.61 20.72
C ASN A 89 -17.85 -8.72 20.73
N PRO A 90 -17.28 -9.78 21.33
CA PRO A 90 -15.83 -9.94 21.44
C PRO A 90 -15.14 -10.02 20.07
N ASP A 91 -15.74 -10.71 19.10
CA ASP A 91 -15.15 -10.93 17.77
C ASP A 91 -15.06 -9.61 16.99
N ALA A 92 -16.10 -8.78 17.10
CA ALA A 92 -16.11 -7.46 16.49
C ALA A 92 -15.11 -6.51 17.17
N LEU A 93 -14.96 -6.63 18.49
CA LEU A 93 -13.97 -5.85 19.24
C LEU A 93 -12.53 -6.23 18.85
N ASP A 94 -12.26 -7.52 18.70
CA ASP A 94 -10.96 -8.01 18.22
C ASP A 94 -10.66 -7.49 16.81
N SER A 95 -11.68 -7.43 15.94
CA SER A 95 -11.54 -6.83 14.60
C SER A 95 -11.09 -5.37 14.65
N SER A 96 -11.68 -4.58 15.54
CA SER A 96 -11.31 -3.17 15.76
C SER A 96 -9.89 -3.01 16.31
N TYR A 97 -9.48 -3.87 17.25
CA TYR A 97 -8.11 -3.86 17.77
C TYR A 97 -7.08 -4.24 16.72
N ILE A 98 -7.35 -5.27 15.92
CA ILE A 98 -6.48 -5.69 14.82
C ILE A 98 -6.37 -4.55 13.78
N TYR A 99 -7.49 -3.92 13.43
CA TYR A 99 -7.52 -2.78 12.52
C TYR A 99 -6.63 -1.63 13.02
N ALA A 100 -6.84 -1.19 14.27
CA ALA A 100 -6.07 -0.10 14.87
C ALA A 100 -4.58 -0.44 15.00
N ALA A 101 -4.26 -1.68 15.40
CA ALA A 101 -2.89 -2.15 15.53
C ALA A 101 -2.17 -2.15 14.18
N ARG A 102 -2.82 -2.59 13.11
CA ARG A 102 -2.26 -2.55 11.75
C ARG A 102 -2.03 -1.11 11.29
N LYS A 103 -3.03 -0.24 11.40
CA LYS A 103 -2.94 1.18 10.99
C LYS A 103 -1.80 1.92 11.71
N LYS A 104 -1.54 1.58 12.97
CA LYS A 104 -0.45 2.15 13.78
C LYS A 104 0.90 1.43 13.63
N ALA A 105 0.94 0.32 12.90
CA ALA A 105 2.06 -0.61 12.92
C ALA A 105 2.46 -1.03 14.36
N ASP A 106 1.49 -1.21 15.25
CA ASP A 106 1.70 -1.66 16.63
C ASP A 106 2.12 -3.14 16.66
N ARG A 107 3.43 -3.34 16.61
CA ARG A 107 4.06 -4.65 16.60
C ARG A 107 3.68 -5.51 17.80
N ALA A 108 3.57 -4.93 19.00
CA ALA A 108 3.30 -5.72 20.21
C ALA A 108 1.88 -6.31 20.16
N THR A 109 0.89 -5.49 19.79
CA THR A 109 -0.50 -5.94 19.67
C THR A 109 -0.66 -6.96 18.55
N LEU A 110 -0.05 -6.74 17.38
CA LEU A 110 -0.09 -7.70 16.27
C LEU A 110 0.52 -9.06 16.64
N ILE A 111 1.64 -9.08 17.37
CA ILE A 111 2.24 -10.32 17.90
C ILE A 111 1.26 -11.03 18.83
N ALA A 112 0.65 -10.32 19.77
CA ALA A 112 -0.29 -10.91 20.72
C ALA A 112 -1.51 -11.55 20.02
N TYR A 113 -2.06 -10.91 18.99
CA TYR A 113 -3.13 -11.48 18.18
C TYR A 113 -2.66 -12.66 17.33
N GLY A 114 -1.45 -12.60 16.77
CA GLY A 114 -0.83 -13.73 16.10
C GLY A 114 -0.67 -14.95 17.01
N ASP A 115 -0.20 -14.76 18.24
CA ASP A 115 -0.03 -15.84 19.22
C ASP A 115 -1.39 -16.44 19.65
N LYS A 116 -2.43 -15.62 19.82
CA LYS A 116 -3.81 -16.09 20.07
C LYS A 116 -4.33 -16.95 18.90
N ALA A 117 -4.13 -16.52 17.67
CA ALA A 117 -4.56 -17.27 16.49
C ALA A 117 -3.86 -18.64 16.42
N LEU A 118 -2.55 -18.65 16.69
CA LEU A 118 -1.73 -19.87 16.70
C LEU A 118 -2.03 -20.79 17.90
N SER A 119 -2.59 -20.28 18.99
CA SER A 119 -3.04 -21.11 20.12
C SER A 119 -4.43 -21.72 19.93
N GLY A 120 -5.06 -21.50 18.77
CA GLY A 120 -6.38 -22.06 18.44
C GLY A 120 -7.57 -21.17 18.82
N LEU A 121 -7.35 -19.89 19.19
CA LEU A 121 -8.45 -18.94 19.28
C LEU A 121 -9.03 -18.73 17.87
N ARG A 122 -10.35 -18.80 17.75
CA ARG A 122 -11.03 -18.69 16.47
C ARG A 122 -11.05 -17.22 16.02
N PHE A 123 -10.56 -16.99 14.82
CA PHE A 123 -10.69 -15.74 14.06
C PHE A 123 -11.32 -16.08 12.71
N ASP A 124 -12.08 -15.14 12.15
CA ASP A 124 -12.52 -15.26 10.77
C ASP A 124 -11.36 -15.04 9.78
N TRP A 125 -11.62 -15.30 8.50
CA TRP A 125 -10.58 -15.24 7.47
C TRP A 125 -10.09 -13.82 7.17
N TYR A 126 -10.93 -12.80 7.38
CA TYR A 126 -10.54 -11.40 7.23
C TYR A 126 -9.62 -10.97 8.37
N GLN A 127 -9.94 -11.37 9.60
CA GLN A 127 -9.10 -11.14 10.77
C GLN A 127 -7.75 -11.84 10.63
N LEU A 128 -7.73 -13.11 10.21
CA LEU A 128 -6.48 -13.84 9.96
C LEU A 128 -5.63 -13.17 8.87
N SER A 129 -6.25 -12.74 7.77
CA SER A 129 -5.56 -11.99 6.71
C SER A 129 -4.99 -10.67 7.22
N ALA A 130 -5.75 -9.93 8.02
CA ALA A 130 -5.32 -8.66 8.60
C ALA A 130 -4.17 -8.85 9.62
N ILE A 131 -4.26 -9.85 10.49
CA ILE A 131 -3.20 -10.21 11.46
C ILE A 131 -1.93 -10.61 10.70
N ALA A 132 -2.03 -11.53 9.73
CA ALA A 132 -0.88 -12.01 8.98
C ALA A 132 -0.21 -10.88 8.15
N SER A 133 -1.01 -10.05 7.48
CA SER A 133 -0.51 -8.90 6.72
C SER A 133 0.15 -7.87 7.63
N GLY A 134 -0.48 -7.52 8.76
CA GLY A 134 0.09 -6.60 9.74
C GLY A 134 1.38 -7.13 10.37
N LEU A 135 1.42 -8.42 10.74
CA LEU A 135 2.65 -9.08 11.20
C LEU A 135 3.76 -8.99 10.15
N ALA A 136 3.43 -9.15 8.87
CA ALA A 136 4.38 -8.99 7.79
C ALA A 136 4.90 -7.55 7.70
N GLU A 137 4.00 -6.57 7.74
CA GLU A 137 4.31 -5.14 7.71
C GLU A 137 5.30 -4.71 8.82
N VAL A 138 5.19 -5.32 10.01
CA VAL A 138 6.09 -5.07 11.16
C VAL A 138 7.30 -6.03 11.25
N GLY A 139 7.54 -6.84 10.22
CA GLY A 139 8.72 -7.71 10.11
C GLY A 139 8.63 -9.06 10.84
N GLU A 140 7.46 -9.47 11.35
CA GLU A 140 7.21 -10.74 12.04
C GLU A 140 6.90 -11.89 11.09
N ILE A 141 7.78 -12.08 10.12
CA ILE A 141 7.45 -12.86 8.93
C ILE A 141 7.17 -14.33 9.18
N ALA A 142 7.99 -14.97 10.00
CA ALA A 142 7.80 -16.38 10.34
C ALA A 142 6.45 -16.61 11.03
N ARG A 143 6.00 -15.65 11.85
CA ARG A 143 4.69 -15.69 12.50
C ARG A 143 3.58 -15.41 11.48
N ALA A 144 3.76 -14.40 10.63
CA ALA A 144 2.82 -14.06 9.57
C ALA A 144 2.50 -15.27 8.67
N ARG A 145 3.52 -16.02 8.24
CA ARG A 145 3.33 -17.26 7.45
C ARG A 145 2.49 -18.31 8.17
N LYS A 146 2.76 -18.53 9.47
CA LYS A 146 1.99 -19.51 10.27
C LYS A 146 0.53 -19.07 10.41
N VAL A 147 0.27 -17.78 10.61
CA VAL A 147 -1.11 -17.25 10.67
C VAL A 147 -1.80 -17.35 9.31
N ALA A 148 -1.12 -17.02 8.21
CA ALA A 148 -1.68 -17.13 6.86
C ALA A 148 -2.04 -18.57 6.48
N GLN A 149 -1.33 -19.57 7.00
CA GLN A 149 -1.69 -20.99 6.85
C GLN A 149 -3.00 -21.36 7.54
N LEU A 150 -3.52 -20.54 8.46
CA LEU A 150 -4.84 -20.73 9.07
C LEU A 150 -5.97 -20.23 8.16
N ILE A 151 -5.67 -19.41 7.14
CA ILE A 151 -6.61 -18.96 6.11
C ILE A 151 -6.83 -20.14 5.15
N SER A 152 -7.74 -21.04 5.54
CA SER A 152 -8.24 -22.19 4.80
C SER A 152 -7.21 -23.10 4.12
N ASN A 153 -7.16 -24.35 4.59
CA ASN A 153 -6.46 -25.47 3.94
C ASN A 153 -7.42 -26.53 3.38
N GLY A 154 -8.73 -26.26 3.38
CA GLY A 154 -9.75 -27.22 2.97
C GLY A 154 -9.87 -27.31 1.45
N ALA A 155 -10.17 -28.50 0.93
CA ALA A 155 -10.54 -28.69 -0.48
C ALA A 155 -11.82 -27.90 -0.86
N ASP A 156 -12.61 -27.49 0.14
CA ASP A 156 -13.86 -26.75 0.00
C ASP A 156 -13.70 -25.24 0.22
N ALA A 157 -12.48 -24.70 0.23
CA ALA A 157 -12.24 -23.27 0.39
C ALA A 157 -12.97 -22.48 -0.70
N GLY A 158 -13.77 -21.48 -0.30
CA GLY A 158 -14.43 -20.59 -1.24
C GLY A 158 -13.43 -19.72 -2.00
N VAL A 159 -13.83 -19.19 -3.16
CA VAL A 159 -13.00 -18.27 -3.97
C VAL A 159 -12.47 -17.08 -3.16
N ILE A 160 -13.27 -16.57 -2.21
CA ILE A 160 -12.89 -15.45 -1.33
C ILE A 160 -11.71 -15.83 -0.43
N GLU A 161 -11.72 -17.03 0.16
CA GLU A 161 -10.63 -17.53 1.02
C GLU A 161 -9.33 -17.68 0.24
N LEU A 162 -9.40 -18.26 -0.96
CA LEU A 162 -8.25 -18.44 -1.83
C LEU A 162 -7.65 -17.09 -2.21
N ASN A 163 -8.49 -16.11 -2.58
CA ASN A 163 -8.04 -14.76 -2.90
C ASN A 163 -7.41 -14.05 -1.69
N LEU A 164 -8.02 -14.16 -0.50
CA LEU A 164 -7.47 -13.58 0.72
C LEU A 164 -6.13 -14.21 1.11
N ARG A 165 -6.01 -15.54 1.02
CA ARG A 165 -4.78 -16.26 1.29
C ARG A 165 -3.69 -15.88 0.29
N GLN A 166 -4.02 -15.82 -0.99
CA GLN A 166 -3.09 -15.40 -2.04
C GLN A 166 -2.58 -13.99 -1.76
N HIS A 167 -3.49 -13.02 -1.55
CA HIS A 167 -3.14 -11.65 -1.22
C HIS A 167 -2.26 -11.56 0.04
N THR A 168 -2.61 -12.30 1.09
CA THR A 168 -1.83 -12.33 2.34
C THR A 168 -0.42 -12.88 2.10
N ASN A 169 -0.28 -13.94 1.29
CA ASN A 169 1.03 -14.49 0.94
C ASN A 169 1.85 -13.55 0.06
N GLU A 170 1.21 -12.78 -0.81
CA GLU A 170 1.86 -11.72 -1.60
C GLU A 170 2.42 -10.63 -0.68
N VAL A 171 1.62 -10.14 0.29
CA VAL A 171 2.07 -9.17 1.32
C VAL A 171 3.20 -9.77 2.17
N ILE A 172 3.06 -11.02 2.62
CA ILE A 172 4.12 -11.71 3.36
C ILE A 172 5.39 -11.79 2.53
N THR A 173 5.32 -12.19 1.26
CA THR A 173 6.50 -12.32 0.39
C THR A 173 7.20 -10.98 0.17
N TYR A 174 6.40 -9.92 0.04
CA TYR A 174 6.89 -8.55 -0.09
C TYR A 174 7.74 -8.13 1.11
N HIS A 175 7.23 -8.37 2.31
CA HIS A 175 7.93 -8.03 3.56
C HIS A 175 8.94 -9.09 4.01
N ASP A 176 8.77 -10.36 3.60
CA ASP A 176 9.65 -11.46 3.95
C ASP A 176 11.01 -11.25 3.39
N SER A 177 11.05 -10.82 2.13
CA SER A 177 12.23 -10.84 1.29
C SER A 177 13.41 -10.20 2.05
N PRO A 178 14.26 -11.01 2.72
CA PRO A 178 15.44 -10.48 3.35
C PRO A 178 16.26 -9.94 2.19
N VAL A 179 16.83 -8.74 2.36
CA VAL A 179 17.81 -8.12 1.44
C VAL A 179 17.88 -8.89 0.14
N LEU A 180 16.90 -8.66 -0.74
CA LEU A 180 16.86 -9.43 -1.98
C LEU A 180 18.04 -8.92 -2.77
N THR A 181 19.05 -9.75 -2.99
CA THR A 181 20.15 -9.40 -3.86
C THR A 181 19.83 -9.81 -5.28
N SER A 182 20.50 -9.22 -6.26
CA SER A 182 20.45 -9.63 -7.66
C SER A 182 20.71 -11.13 -7.81
N ARG A 183 21.68 -11.66 -7.04
CA ARG A 183 22.00 -13.09 -6.99
C ARG A 183 20.83 -13.94 -6.55
N LYS A 184 20.14 -13.55 -5.46
CA LYS A 184 18.97 -14.28 -4.97
C LYS A 184 17.81 -14.27 -5.98
N TRP A 185 17.62 -13.17 -6.72
CA TRP A 185 16.64 -13.16 -7.83
C TRP A 185 17.00 -14.17 -8.91
N ALA A 186 18.24 -14.15 -9.39
CA ALA A 186 18.70 -15.05 -10.44
C ALA A 186 18.64 -16.53 -9.99
N ASP A 187 18.85 -16.77 -8.69
CA ASP A 187 18.66 -18.08 -8.07
C ASP A 187 17.22 -18.58 -8.19
N ILE A 188 16.26 -17.76 -7.83
CA ILE A 188 14.85 -18.15 -7.89
C ILE A 188 14.39 -18.30 -9.34
N LEU A 189 14.75 -17.36 -10.23
CA LEU A 189 14.36 -17.43 -11.65
C LEU A 189 14.79 -18.74 -12.32
N ALA A 190 15.98 -19.24 -12.02
CA ALA A 190 16.46 -20.50 -12.60
C ALA A 190 15.94 -21.75 -11.88
N ASN A 191 15.52 -21.63 -10.62
CA ASN A 191 15.10 -22.74 -9.77
C ASN A 191 13.58 -22.81 -9.54
N ASP A 192 12.80 -21.96 -10.20
CA ASP A 192 11.34 -21.91 -10.09
C ASP A 192 10.73 -23.30 -10.41
N GLY A 193 10.23 -23.97 -9.37
CA GLY A 193 9.76 -25.34 -9.42
C GLY A 193 8.51 -25.54 -10.28
N ALA A 194 7.74 -24.47 -10.58
CA ALA A 194 6.58 -24.56 -11.46
C ALA A 194 6.94 -24.90 -12.91
N TRP A 195 8.23 -24.81 -13.28
CA TRP A 195 8.71 -24.99 -14.65
C TRP A 195 9.43 -26.30 -14.90
N TRP A 196 9.79 -27.02 -13.85
CA TRP A 196 10.61 -28.22 -13.95
C TRP A 196 9.79 -29.44 -13.57
N GLU A 197 9.77 -30.42 -14.46
CA GLU A 197 9.33 -31.77 -14.10
C GLU A 197 10.41 -32.45 -13.25
N GLU A 198 10.02 -33.39 -12.39
CA GLU A 198 10.94 -34.10 -11.49
C GLU A 198 12.12 -34.74 -12.24
N GLU A 199 11.85 -35.39 -13.39
CA GLU A 199 12.88 -35.97 -14.26
C GLU A 199 13.89 -34.93 -14.76
N GLN A 200 13.44 -33.71 -15.05
CA GLN A 200 14.30 -32.63 -15.50
C GLN A 200 15.21 -32.14 -14.37
N VAL A 201 14.70 -32.08 -13.13
CA VAL A 201 15.49 -31.70 -11.96
C VAL A 201 16.60 -32.72 -11.71
N GLU A 202 16.27 -34.01 -11.74
CA GLU A 202 17.26 -35.09 -11.58
C GLU A 202 18.33 -35.05 -12.68
N TRP A 203 17.90 -34.87 -13.93
CA TRP A 203 18.83 -34.74 -15.05
C TRP A 203 19.75 -33.53 -14.88
N LEU A 204 19.22 -32.35 -14.52
CA LEU A 204 20.01 -31.14 -14.28
C LEU A 204 21.01 -31.33 -13.12
N ALA A 205 20.65 -32.06 -12.08
CA ALA A 205 21.56 -32.39 -10.98
C ALA A 205 22.71 -33.31 -11.44
N ALA A 206 22.42 -34.30 -12.30
CA ALA A 206 23.45 -35.15 -12.89
C ALA A 206 24.34 -34.38 -13.88
N ALA A 207 23.73 -33.48 -14.67
CA ALA A 207 24.40 -32.61 -15.63
C ALA A 207 25.38 -31.65 -14.93
N ALA A 208 24.99 -31.06 -13.79
CA ALA A 208 25.85 -30.19 -12.99
C ALA A 208 27.17 -30.86 -12.55
N LYS A 209 27.16 -32.18 -12.28
CA LYS A 209 28.38 -32.94 -11.94
C LYS A 209 29.33 -33.11 -13.13
N ARG A 210 28.79 -33.09 -14.36
CA ARG A 210 29.56 -33.21 -15.62
C ARG A 210 29.97 -31.87 -16.21
N ALA A 211 29.34 -30.78 -15.76
CA ALA A 211 29.48 -29.43 -16.31
C ALA A 211 30.91 -28.85 -16.28
N GLY A 212 31.82 -29.43 -15.49
CA GLY A 212 33.26 -29.08 -15.54
C GLY A 212 33.96 -29.44 -16.85
N ASN A 213 33.35 -30.25 -17.72
CA ASN A 213 33.84 -30.52 -19.07
C ASN A 213 33.05 -29.72 -20.12
N LEU A 214 33.49 -28.48 -20.35
CA LEU A 214 32.81 -27.52 -21.23
C LEU A 214 32.83 -27.89 -22.73
N SER A 215 33.65 -28.85 -23.14
CA SER A 215 33.77 -29.23 -24.56
C SER A 215 32.60 -30.08 -25.07
N ALA A 216 31.99 -30.92 -24.22
CA ALA A 216 30.89 -31.82 -24.61
C ALA A 216 29.52 -31.34 -24.11
N PHE A 217 29.49 -30.64 -22.99
CA PHE A 217 28.27 -30.33 -22.25
C PHE A 217 27.27 -29.41 -22.97
N PRO A 218 27.70 -28.37 -23.73
CA PRO A 218 26.78 -27.50 -24.46
C PRO A 218 25.94 -28.21 -25.52
N GLN A 219 26.53 -29.20 -26.20
CA GLN A 219 25.83 -29.95 -27.25
C GLN A 219 24.74 -30.86 -26.65
N GLU A 220 24.99 -31.45 -25.48
CA GLU A 220 24.00 -32.26 -24.75
C GLU A 220 22.78 -31.41 -24.36
N LEU A 221 23.01 -30.22 -23.80
CA LEU A 221 21.97 -29.25 -23.45
C LEU A 221 21.17 -28.80 -24.67
N GLN A 222 21.87 -28.43 -25.74
CA GLN A 222 21.24 -27.96 -26.97
C GLN A 222 20.39 -29.06 -27.59
N GLN A 223 20.88 -30.30 -27.61
CA GLN A 223 20.13 -31.42 -28.16
C GLN A 223 18.87 -31.74 -27.34
N ARG A 224 18.96 -31.70 -26.00
CA ARG A 224 17.82 -31.99 -25.11
C ARG A 224 16.71 -30.95 -25.22
N TYR A 225 17.07 -29.68 -25.31
CA TYR A 225 16.11 -28.57 -25.30
C TYR A 225 16.00 -27.85 -26.65
N LYS A 226 16.40 -28.51 -27.76
CA LYS A 226 16.42 -27.91 -29.11
C LYS A 226 15.06 -27.33 -29.52
N ASP A 227 13.97 -27.94 -29.07
CA ASP A 227 12.60 -27.56 -29.41
C ASP A 227 12.01 -26.56 -28.39
N ASN A 228 12.74 -26.23 -27.33
CA ASN A 228 12.31 -25.31 -26.28
C ASN A 228 13.45 -24.41 -25.80
N GLY A 229 13.68 -23.33 -26.55
CA GLY A 229 14.71 -22.33 -26.24
C GLY A 229 14.61 -21.72 -24.83
N TRP A 230 13.40 -21.64 -24.26
CA TRP A 230 13.21 -21.14 -22.88
C TRP A 230 13.74 -22.12 -21.84
N GLN A 231 13.43 -23.41 -21.98
CA GLN A 231 13.99 -24.44 -21.11
C GLN A 231 15.51 -24.51 -21.24
N TYR A 232 16.03 -24.36 -22.46
CA TYR A 232 17.48 -24.28 -22.69
C TYR A 232 18.13 -23.12 -21.93
N LEU A 233 17.61 -21.89 -22.05
CA LEU A 233 18.18 -20.72 -21.36
C LEU A 233 18.09 -20.82 -19.83
N ARG A 234 17.00 -21.38 -19.30
CA ARG A 234 16.85 -21.61 -17.86
C ARG A 234 17.79 -22.69 -17.34
N ALA A 235 17.99 -23.77 -18.12
CA ALA A 235 18.95 -24.81 -17.79
C ALA A 235 20.38 -24.22 -17.74
N LEU A 236 20.74 -23.36 -18.71
CA LEU A 236 21.99 -22.60 -18.66
C LEU A 236 22.08 -21.71 -17.42
N ALA A 237 21.03 -20.96 -17.07
CA ALA A 237 21.00 -20.11 -15.88
C ALA A 237 21.23 -20.91 -14.60
N ARG A 238 20.61 -22.09 -14.49
CA ARG A 238 20.77 -22.98 -13.33
C ARG A 238 22.19 -23.54 -13.23
N LEU A 239 22.79 -23.90 -14.36
CA LEU A 239 24.09 -24.57 -14.45
C LEU A 239 25.28 -23.62 -14.54
N ALA A 240 25.04 -22.32 -14.72
CA ALA A 240 26.06 -21.30 -14.88
C ALA A 240 27.15 -21.32 -13.78
N PRO A 241 26.83 -21.48 -12.47
CA PRO A 241 27.86 -21.55 -11.43
C PRO A 241 28.84 -22.72 -11.63
N GLN A 242 28.35 -23.89 -12.04
CA GLN A 242 29.19 -25.08 -12.24
C GLN A 242 29.99 -25.00 -13.53
N MET A 243 29.37 -24.49 -14.60
CA MET A 243 30.02 -24.31 -15.90
C MET A 243 31.10 -23.23 -15.89
N THR A 244 30.98 -22.24 -15.01
CA THR A 244 31.94 -21.11 -14.94
C THR A 244 32.96 -21.26 -13.83
N ALA A 245 32.96 -22.38 -13.09
CA ALA A 245 33.88 -22.62 -11.98
C ALA A 245 35.37 -22.56 -12.40
N SER A 246 35.69 -22.83 -13.66
CA SER A 246 37.05 -22.72 -14.24
C SER A 246 37.45 -21.28 -14.61
N GLY A 247 36.55 -20.29 -14.49
CA GLY A 247 36.83 -18.90 -14.79
C GLY A 247 37.00 -18.62 -16.29
N ALA A 248 38.18 -18.13 -16.69
CA ALA A 248 38.46 -17.61 -18.03
C ALA A 248 38.19 -18.61 -19.17
N ASP A 249 38.38 -19.92 -18.94
CA ASP A 249 38.17 -20.95 -19.96
C ASP A 249 36.70 -21.06 -20.41
N ALA A 250 35.75 -20.63 -19.56
CA ALA A 250 34.33 -20.62 -19.87
C ALA A 250 33.88 -19.36 -20.63
N VAL A 251 34.74 -18.34 -20.74
CA VAL A 251 34.42 -17.06 -21.39
C VAL A 251 33.95 -17.24 -22.84
N PRO A 252 34.67 -17.98 -23.72
CA PRO A 252 34.25 -18.13 -25.12
C PRO A 252 32.86 -18.76 -25.23
N PHE A 253 32.56 -19.72 -24.35
CA PHE A 253 31.27 -20.41 -24.35
C PHE A 253 30.12 -19.47 -23.97
N PHE A 254 30.22 -18.72 -22.88
CA PHE A 254 29.12 -17.85 -22.43
C PHE A 254 29.01 -16.55 -23.21
N ARG A 255 30.09 -16.11 -23.85
CA ARG A 255 30.10 -14.95 -24.73
C ARG A 255 29.29 -15.20 -26.01
N GLY A 256 29.40 -16.38 -26.61
CA GLY A 256 28.71 -16.74 -27.85
C GLY A 256 27.18 -16.58 -27.81
N PRO A 257 26.46 -17.13 -26.81
CA PRO A 257 25.03 -16.92 -26.59
C PRO A 257 24.62 -15.45 -26.47
N VAL A 258 25.44 -14.61 -25.81
CA VAL A 258 25.17 -13.18 -25.72
C VAL A 258 25.30 -12.52 -27.10
N GLU A 259 26.31 -12.89 -27.88
CA GLU A 259 26.55 -12.35 -29.21
C GLU A 259 25.56 -12.87 -30.27
N THR A 260 24.99 -14.06 -30.07
CA THR A 260 24.13 -14.72 -31.07
C THR A 260 22.64 -14.62 -30.75
N TRP A 261 22.23 -14.76 -29.49
CA TRP A 261 20.83 -14.93 -29.10
C TRP A 261 20.23 -13.77 -28.32
N ALA A 262 21.06 -13.01 -27.58
CA ALA A 262 20.56 -11.89 -26.80
C ALA A 262 20.21 -10.71 -27.73
N ASP A 263 18.99 -10.65 -28.26
CA ASP A 263 18.47 -9.39 -28.80
C ASP A 263 18.13 -8.49 -27.61
N PRO A 264 18.87 -7.38 -27.39
CA PRO A 264 18.64 -6.49 -26.26
C PRO A 264 17.25 -5.84 -26.29
N ARG A 265 16.49 -5.95 -27.39
CA ARG A 265 15.10 -5.47 -27.53
C ARG A 265 14.05 -6.47 -27.03
N THR A 266 14.43 -7.72 -26.79
CA THR A 266 13.51 -8.77 -26.30
C THR A 266 13.74 -9.01 -24.82
N ASP A 267 12.86 -8.44 -23.99
CA ASP A 267 13.10 -8.31 -22.56
C ASP A 267 13.38 -9.65 -21.85
N ALA A 268 12.57 -10.68 -22.11
CA ALA A 268 12.65 -11.90 -21.32
C ALA A 268 13.89 -12.77 -21.62
N ILE A 269 14.46 -12.71 -22.85
CA ILE A 269 15.72 -13.41 -23.17
C ILE A 269 16.89 -12.65 -22.59
N ALA A 270 16.91 -11.31 -22.74
CA ALA A 270 17.94 -10.46 -22.16
C ALA A 270 17.99 -10.59 -20.62
N GLU A 271 16.83 -10.70 -19.97
CA GLU A 271 16.73 -10.96 -18.53
C GLU A 271 17.38 -12.28 -18.11
N LEU A 272 17.09 -13.38 -18.82
CA LEU A 272 17.72 -14.67 -18.54
C LEU A 272 19.23 -14.64 -18.77
N VAL A 273 19.69 -13.93 -19.80
CA VAL A 273 21.12 -13.74 -20.08
C VAL A 273 21.81 -12.97 -18.96
N LEU A 274 21.18 -11.91 -18.44
CA LEU A 274 21.70 -11.15 -17.31
C LEU A 274 21.65 -11.96 -16.01
N ALA A 275 20.63 -12.81 -15.81
CA ALA A 275 20.58 -13.77 -14.71
C ALA A 275 21.73 -14.78 -14.77
N ILE A 276 22.03 -15.32 -15.96
CA ILE A 276 23.21 -16.19 -16.19
C ILE A 276 24.49 -15.43 -15.79
N ALA A 277 24.65 -14.18 -16.24
CA ALA A 277 25.84 -13.37 -15.94
C ALA A 277 25.99 -13.13 -14.42
N ILE A 278 24.92 -12.79 -13.72
CA ILE A 278 24.91 -12.58 -12.25
C ILE A 278 25.39 -13.82 -11.49
N ARG A 279 25.03 -15.02 -11.99
CA ARG A 279 25.38 -16.31 -11.39
C ARG A 279 26.75 -16.84 -11.80
N SER A 280 27.37 -16.24 -12.80
CA SER A 280 28.65 -16.68 -13.37
C SER A 280 29.85 -16.18 -12.57
N HIS A 281 31.00 -16.86 -12.74
CA HIS A 281 32.30 -16.40 -12.27
C HIS A 281 32.58 -14.94 -12.70
N PRO A 282 33.25 -14.10 -11.87
CA PRO A 282 33.49 -12.68 -12.18
C PRO A 282 34.05 -12.40 -13.56
N ASP A 283 35.04 -13.18 -14.04
CA ASP A 283 35.62 -12.99 -15.38
C ASP A 283 34.63 -13.26 -16.51
N VAL A 284 33.84 -14.33 -16.37
CA VAL A 284 32.79 -14.68 -17.32
C VAL A 284 31.68 -13.63 -17.30
N ARG A 285 31.27 -13.20 -16.11
CA ARG A 285 30.30 -12.10 -15.95
C ARG A 285 30.81 -10.83 -16.64
N ALA A 286 32.03 -10.41 -16.38
CA ALA A 286 32.62 -9.23 -17.00
C ALA A 286 32.64 -9.34 -18.53
N ALA A 287 33.02 -10.50 -19.07
CA ALA A 287 33.02 -10.74 -20.50
C ALA A 287 31.61 -10.76 -21.12
N MET A 288 30.63 -11.37 -20.44
CA MET A 288 29.24 -11.38 -20.87
C MET A 288 28.65 -9.96 -20.88
N LEU A 289 28.88 -9.18 -19.83
CA LEU A 289 28.40 -7.80 -19.74
C LEU A 289 29.08 -6.91 -20.79
N ALA A 290 30.37 -7.08 -21.04
CA ALA A 290 31.07 -6.38 -22.12
C ALA A 290 30.52 -6.75 -23.51
N ALA A 291 30.24 -8.04 -23.76
CA ALA A 291 29.62 -8.48 -25.01
C ALA A 291 28.19 -7.96 -25.17
N PHE A 292 27.45 -7.87 -24.06
CA PHE A 292 26.12 -7.29 -24.01
C PHE A 292 26.14 -5.80 -24.37
N ASP A 293 27.07 -5.03 -23.77
CA ASP A 293 27.24 -3.60 -24.01
C ASP A 293 27.71 -3.29 -25.45
N ALA A 294 28.44 -4.21 -26.08
CA ALA A 294 28.88 -4.07 -27.46
C ALA A 294 27.73 -4.22 -28.49
N ARG A 295 26.55 -4.72 -28.09
CA ARG A 295 25.42 -4.90 -29.01
C ARG A 295 24.74 -3.57 -29.31
N GLN A 296 24.32 -3.42 -30.56
CA GLN A 296 23.49 -2.32 -31.04
C GLN A 296 22.17 -2.89 -31.57
N PRO A 297 21.04 -2.17 -31.41
CA PRO A 297 20.91 -0.88 -30.71
C PRO A 297 21.05 -1.02 -29.19
N ALA A 298 21.28 0.11 -28.50
CA ALA A 298 21.34 0.18 -27.05
C ALA A 298 20.10 -0.47 -26.39
N PRO A 299 20.26 -1.13 -25.23
CA PRO A 299 19.16 -1.80 -24.56
C PRO A 299 18.09 -0.80 -24.07
N PRO A 300 16.81 -1.21 -23.99
CA PRO A 300 15.77 -0.46 -23.30
C PRO A 300 16.18 -0.16 -21.85
N ILE A 301 15.63 0.92 -21.27
CA ILE A 301 15.96 1.39 -19.91
C ILE A 301 15.83 0.27 -18.87
N ARG A 302 14.78 -0.56 -18.98
CA ARG A 302 14.63 -1.78 -18.17
C ARG A 302 15.88 -2.65 -18.18
N ILE A 303 16.31 -3.06 -19.35
CA ILE A 303 17.42 -3.99 -19.52
C ILE A 303 18.75 -3.32 -19.14
N ALA A 304 18.90 -2.02 -19.40
CA ALA A 304 20.02 -1.24 -18.89
C ALA A 304 20.09 -1.22 -17.36
N ARG A 305 18.94 -1.12 -16.68
CA ARG A 305 18.85 -1.16 -15.21
C ARG A 305 19.15 -2.55 -14.66
N ILE A 306 18.63 -3.62 -15.27
CA ILE A 306 18.97 -5.00 -14.89
C ILE A 306 20.46 -5.27 -15.11
N ARG A 307 21.05 -4.73 -16.18
CA ARG A 307 22.50 -4.78 -16.43
C ARG A 307 23.29 -4.02 -15.36
N ALA A 308 22.83 -2.85 -14.92
CA ALA A 308 23.47 -2.12 -13.82
C ALA A 308 23.43 -2.92 -12.51
N ILE A 309 22.29 -3.52 -12.20
CA ILE A 309 22.08 -4.44 -11.07
C ILE A 309 22.99 -5.67 -11.19
N ALA A 310 23.21 -6.18 -12.40
CA ALA A 310 24.07 -7.34 -12.65
C ALA A 310 25.56 -7.09 -12.38
N ASN A 311 26.03 -5.84 -12.41
CA ASN A 311 27.42 -5.51 -12.07
C ASN A 311 27.73 -5.69 -10.58
N ASP A 312 26.72 -5.61 -9.72
CA ASP A 312 26.85 -5.83 -8.28
C ASP A 312 25.85 -6.91 -7.81
N PRO A 313 26.21 -8.19 -7.93
CA PRO A 313 25.33 -9.31 -7.56
C PRO A 313 24.89 -9.32 -6.10
N GLU A 314 25.61 -8.64 -5.22
CA GLU A 314 25.37 -8.58 -3.78
C GLU A 314 24.64 -7.30 -3.35
N ALA A 315 24.42 -6.36 -4.27
CA ALA A 315 23.65 -5.15 -4.01
C ALA A 315 22.25 -5.49 -3.48
N VAL A 316 21.84 -4.79 -2.43
CA VAL A 316 20.47 -4.86 -1.90
C VAL A 316 19.52 -4.21 -2.92
N LEU A 317 18.55 -4.98 -3.39
CA LEU A 317 17.54 -4.47 -4.31
C LEU A 317 16.52 -3.60 -3.58
N GLY A 318 16.35 -2.38 -4.09
CA GLY A 318 15.28 -1.48 -3.66
C GLY A 318 13.90 -2.00 -4.07
N ARG A 319 12.83 -1.40 -3.55
CA ARG A 319 11.44 -1.81 -3.84
C ARG A 319 11.13 -1.83 -5.36
N SER A 320 11.56 -0.80 -6.08
CA SER A 320 11.40 -0.73 -7.54
C SER A 320 12.18 -1.83 -8.27
N ASP A 321 13.39 -2.17 -7.81
CA ASP A 321 14.20 -3.22 -8.43
C ASP A 321 13.58 -4.60 -8.19
N LYS A 322 13.05 -4.84 -6.98
CA LYS A 322 12.31 -6.08 -6.69
C LYS A 322 11.14 -6.25 -7.66
N GLY A 323 10.33 -5.22 -7.89
CA GLY A 323 9.20 -5.35 -8.81
C GLY A 323 9.58 -5.40 -10.29
N LEU A 324 10.67 -4.72 -10.71
CA LEU A 324 11.26 -4.92 -12.04
C LEU A 324 11.55 -6.38 -12.32
N LEU A 325 12.12 -7.03 -11.31
CA LEU A 325 12.61 -8.39 -11.34
C LEU A 325 11.52 -9.44 -11.03
N GLY A 326 10.25 -9.02 -10.90
CA GLY A 326 9.12 -9.91 -10.63
C GLY A 326 9.03 -10.39 -9.18
N PHE A 327 9.81 -9.80 -8.27
CA PHE A 327 9.80 -10.05 -6.82
C PHE A 327 8.97 -9.06 -6.00
N ALA A 328 8.20 -8.21 -6.66
CA ALA A 328 7.17 -7.48 -5.95
C ALA A 328 6.13 -8.51 -5.46
N GLY A 329 6.27 -8.98 -4.21
CA GLY A 329 5.09 -9.31 -3.45
C GLY A 329 4.21 -8.06 -3.38
N GLY A 330 2.90 -8.24 -3.34
CA GLY A 330 1.96 -7.13 -3.38
C GLY A 330 0.89 -7.32 -4.45
N SER A 331 -0.05 -6.38 -4.52
CA SER A 331 -1.14 -6.45 -5.50
C SER A 331 -0.62 -6.36 -6.93
N TYR A 332 -1.44 -6.80 -7.88
CA TYR A 332 -1.18 -6.68 -9.31
C TYR A 332 -0.70 -5.27 -9.72
N GLU A 333 -1.29 -4.22 -9.14
CA GLU A 333 -0.96 -2.83 -9.38
C GLU A 333 0.41 -2.43 -8.85
N GLN A 334 0.82 -2.95 -7.69
CA GLN A 334 2.15 -2.70 -7.11
C GLN A 334 3.26 -3.31 -7.99
N VAL A 335 3.01 -4.48 -8.57
CA VAL A 335 3.93 -5.12 -9.52
C VAL A 335 4.09 -4.24 -10.76
N ARG A 336 2.98 -3.77 -11.35
CA ARG A 336 3.03 -2.88 -12.54
C ARG A 336 3.69 -1.55 -12.23
N ALA A 337 3.37 -0.93 -11.11
CA ALA A 337 3.96 0.33 -10.67
C ALA A 337 5.47 0.21 -10.50
N SER A 338 5.92 -0.82 -9.81
CA SER A 338 7.34 -1.08 -9.58
C SER A 338 8.07 -1.35 -10.90
N ARG A 339 7.45 -2.12 -11.81
CA ARG A 339 7.99 -2.37 -13.14
C ARG A 339 8.14 -1.07 -13.93
N ALA A 340 7.09 -0.26 -14.02
CA ALA A 340 7.11 1.02 -14.74
C ALA A 340 8.18 1.98 -14.20
N LEU A 341 8.27 2.13 -12.87
CA LEU A 341 9.29 2.98 -12.22
C LEU A 341 10.73 2.51 -12.49
N ALA A 342 10.89 1.23 -12.79
CA ALA A 342 12.19 0.65 -13.02
C ALA A 342 12.55 0.52 -14.51
N SER A 343 11.56 0.43 -15.39
CA SER A 343 11.73 0.23 -16.83
C SER A 343 11.71 1.52 -17.63
N LEU A 344 11.24 2.63 -17.08
CA LEU A 344 11.05 3.90 -17.79
C LEU A 344 11.92 5.01 -17.19
N SER A 345 12.30 5.98 -18.04
CA SER A 345 12.80 7.26 -17.53
C SER A 345 11.67 7.99 -16.81
N GLY A 346 12.00 8.98 -15.97
CA GLY A 346 10.97 9.78 -15.32
C GLY A 346 10.01 10.45 -16.31
N ASP A 347 10.51 10.91 -17.45
CA ASP A 347 9.68 11.57 -18.47
C ASP A 347 8.84 10.55 -19.26
N ASP A 348 9.41 9.40 -19.63
CA ASP A 348 8.67 8.33 -20.32
C ASP A 348 7.58 7.74 -19.41
N PHE A 349 7.85 7.60 -18.11
CA PHE A 349 6.86 7.17 -17.13
C PHE A 349 5.66 8.12 -17.14
N ILE A 350 5.91 9.43 -17.03
CA ILE A 350 4.87 10.45 -17.02
C ILE A 350 4.11 10.48 -18.35
N ALA A 351 4.81 10.34 -19.48
CA ALA A 351 4.19 10.29 -20.80
C ALA A 351 3.26 9.06 -20.95
N GLN A 352 3.71 7.87 -20.56
CA GLN A 352 2.90 6.66 -20.62
C GLN A 352 1.74 6.66 -19.62
N ALA A 353 1.95 7.20 -18.43
CA ALA A 353 0.90 7.37 -17.43
C ALA A 353 -0.25 8.24 -17.97
N ARG A 354 0.07 9.37 -18.61
CA ARG A 354 -0.92 10.22 -19.29
C ARG A 354 -1.64 9.48 -20.41
N ALA A 355 -0.87 8.82 -21.27
CA ALA A 355 -1.41 8.10 -22.43
C ALA A 355 -2.22 6.83 -22.07
N GLY A 356 -2.03 6.27 -20.87
CA GLY A 356 -2.65 5.01 -20.48
C GLY A 356 -2.10 3.80 -21.23
N THR A 357 -0.81 3.82 -21.57
CA THR A 357 -0.16 2.77 -22.35
C THR A 357 0.74 1.90 -21.48
N GLY A 358 1.17 0.75 -22.00
CA GLY A 358 2.14 -0.12 -21.31
C GLY A 358 1.61 -0.60 -19.97
N ASP A 359 2.36 -0.37 -18.89
CA ASP A 359 2.01 -0.75 -17.51
C ASP A 359 0.80 0.04 -16.93
N PHE A 360 0.29 1.03 -17.66
CA PHE A 360 -0.88 1.84 -17.29
C PHE A 360 -2.14 1.51 -18.09
N SER A 361 -2.12 0.45 -18.91
CA SER A 361 -3.26 0.07 -19.76
C SER A 361 -4.48 -0.47 -18.99
N MET A 362 -4.31 -0.87 -17.73
CA MET A 362 -5.35 -1.45 -16.88
C MET A 362 -5.13 -0.95 -15.45
N SER A 363 -6.24 -0.70 -14.74
CA SER A 363 -6.24 -0.22 -13.35
C SER A 363 -5.34 1.00 -13.13
N ARG A 364 -5.26 1.89 -14.13
CA ARG A 364 -4.30 3.01 -14.15
C ARG A 364 -4.32 3.89 -12.89
N PRO A 365 -5.48 4.29 -12.31
CA PRO A 365 -5.49 5.04 -11.06
C PRO A 365 -4.79 4.30 -9.92
N ALA A 366 -5.05 3.00 -9.78
CA ALA A 366 -4.47 2.17 -8.73
C ALA A 366 -2.98 1.86 -8.97
N VAL A 367 -2.54 1.72 -10.23
CA VAL A 367 -1.11 1.64 -10.57
C VAL A 367 -0.38 2.95 -10.22
N LEU A 368 -0.96 4.12 -10.51
CA LEU A 368 -0.35 5.40 -10.14
C LEU A 368 -0.34 5.61 -8.61
N ARG A 369 -1.40 5.22 -7.90
CA ARG A 369 -1.43 5.20 -6.43
C ARG A 369 -0.31 4.32 -5.87
N ALA A 370 -0.14 3.12 -6.41
CA ALA A 370 0.93 2.23 -5.99
C ALA A 370 2.31 2.85 -6.30
N ALA A 371 2.47 3.50 -7.46
CA ALA A 371 3.72 4.16 -7.83
C ALA A 371 4.08 5.33 -6.91
N LEU A 372 3.09 6.13 -6.47
CA LEU A 372 3.28 7.19 -5.48
C LEU A 372 3.91 6.67 -4.18
N ALA A 373 3.43 5.52 -3.69
CA ALA A 373 3.88 4.94 -2.43
C ALA A 373 5.33 4.40 -2.46
N ILE A 374 5.89 4.19 -3.66
CA ILE A 374 7.24 3.64 -3.85
C ILE A 374 8.11 4.51 -4.77
N ALA A 375 7.71 5.76 -5.01
CA ALA A 375 8.45 6.68 -5.86
C ALA A 375 9.89 6.86 -5.31
N PRO A 376 10.91 6.91 -6.19
CA PRO A 376 12.31 6.95 -5.77
C PRO A 376 12.68 8.25 -5.05
N THR A 377 11.98 9.35 -5.34
CA THR A 377 12.17 10.64 -4.72
C THR A 377 10.82 11.33 -4.49
N GLU A 378 10.78 12.23 -3.53
CA GLU A 378 9.60 13.05 -3.25
C GLU A 378 9.23 13.95 -4.44
N GLU A 379 10.22 14.55 -5.10
CA GLU A 379 10.00 15.35 -6.32
C GLU A 379 9.30 14.54 -7.41
N PHE A 380 9.72 13.29 -7.61
CA PHE A 380 9.07 12.43 -8.59
C PHE A 380 7.67 12.00 -8.15
N ALA A 381 7.45 11.77 -6.86
CA ALA A 381 6.12 11.51 -6.33
C ALA A 381 5.16 12.68 -6.60
N VAL A 382 5.60 13.92 -6.41
CA VAL A 382 4.81 15.12 -6.76
C VAL A 382 4.46 15.14 -8.25
N ARG A 383 5.40 14.81 -9.14
CA ARG A 383 5.13 14.71 -10.58
C ARG A 383 4.09 13.65 -10.93
N ILE A 384 4.12 12.49 -10.27
CA ILE A 384 3.09 11.44 -10.45
C ILE A 384 1.73 11.96 -9.99
N ALA A 385 1.68 12.61 -8.82
CA ALA A 385 0.43 13.16 -8.30
C ALA A 385 -0.12 14.27 -9.20
N ASP A 386 0.75 15.11 -9.79
CA ASP A 386 0.34 16.11 -10.78
C ASP A 386 -0.32 15.50 -12.01
N VAL A 387 0.18 14.36 -12.51
CA VAL A 387 -0.48 13.60 -13.58
C VAL A 387 -1.86 13.11 -13.13
N MET A 388 -1.99 12.63 -11.90
CA MET A 388 -3.29 12.21 -11.37
C MET A 388 -4.27 13.39 -11.26
N VAL A 389 -3.80 14.58 -10.86
CA VAL A 389 -4.62 15.81 -10.86
C VAL A 389 -5.00 16.26 -12.27
N GLU A 390 -4.13 16.08 -13.25
CA GLU A 390 -4.41 16.36 -14.67
C GLU A 390 -5.49 15.41 -15.22
N LEU A 391 -5.37 14.12 -14.93
CA LEU A 391 -6.29 13.06 -15.36
C LEU A 391 -7.60 13.03 -14.55
N GLY A 392 -7.66 13.74 -13.44
CA GLY A 392 -8.83 13.86 -12.58
C GLY A 392 -9.96 14.64 -13.25
N GLU A 393 -10.57 14.08 -14.29
CA GLU A 393 -11.73 14.69 -14.95
C GLU A 393 -12.97 14.56 -14.05
N PRO A 394 -13.61 15.67 -13.67
CA PRO A 394 -14.82 15.59 -12.87
C PRO A 394 -15.91 14.81 -13.63
N ARG A 395 -16.54 13.85 -12.95
CA ARG A 395 -17.70 13.05 -13.42
C ARG A 395 -17.38 11.79 -14.25
N THR A 396 -16.11 11.41 -14.41
CA THR A 396 -15.77 10.03 -14.82
C THR A 396 -15.42 9.21 -13.57
N ILE A 397 -15.66 7.89 -13.61
CA ILE A 397 -15.31 6.99 -12.50
C ILE A 397 -13.80 7.02 -12.26
N ASP A 398 -13.02 6.83 -13.32
CA ASP A 398 -11.55 6.88 -13.24
C ASP A 398 -11.04 8.27 -12.82
N GLY A 399 -11.66 9.35 -13.32
CA GLY A 399 -11.34 10.73 -12.96
C GLY A 399 -11.52 11.00 -11.46
N TYR A 400 -12.54 10.43 -10.85
CA TYR A 400 -12.74 10.48 -9.41
C TYR A 400 -11.59 9.76 -8.67
N ASP A 401 -11.24 8.54 -9.08
CA ASP A 401 -10.18 7.77 -8.41
C ASP A 401 -8.81 8.48 -8.48
N TYR A 402 -8.45 9.07 -9.63
CA TYR A 402 -7.21 9.85 -9.73
C TYR A 402 -7.20 11.03 -8.77
N ALA A 403 -8.28 11.82 -8.74
CA ALA A 403 -8.40 12.98 -7.88
C ALA A 403 -8.40 12.57 -6.40
N GLN A 404 -9.10 11.49 -6.05
CA GLN A 404 -9.19 10.99 -4.68
C GLN A 404 -7.83 10.54 -4.16
N TYR A 405 -7.12 9.70 -4.91
CA TYR A 405 -5.80 9.22 -4.48
C TYR A 405 -4.74 10.33 -4.43
N ALA A 406 -4.77 11.30 -5.35
CA ALA A 406 -3.89 12.46 -5.28
C ALA A 406 -4.20 13.34 -4.07
N THR A 407 -5.48 13.51 -3.74
CA THR A 407 -5.94 14.28 -2.58
C THR A 407 -5.52 13.59 -1.27
N GLU A 408 -5.75 12.29 -1.15
CA GLU A 408 -5.34 11.46 0.00
C GLU A 408 -3.82 11.54 0.21
N TRP A 409 -3.03 11.28 -0.84
CA TRP A 409 -1.57 11.35 -0.75
C TRP A 409 -1.05 12.74 -0.38
N ALA A 410 -1.59 13.79 -1.01
CA ALA A 410 -1.20 15.17 -0.71
C ALA A 410 -1.59 15.57 0.72
N MET A 411 -2.73 15.09 1.22
CA MET A 411 -3.14 15.24 2.61
C MET A 411 -2.14 14.55 3.52
N GLU A 412 -1.85 13.26 3.33
CA GLU A 412 -0.95 12.49 4.20
C GLU A 412 0.46 13.09 4.28
N THR A 413 0.97 13.58 3.15
CA THR A 413 2.32 14.14 2.99
C THR A 413 2.41 15.67 3.18
N CYS A 414 1.32 16.30 3.65
CA CYS A 414 1.25 17.74 3.93
C CYS A 414 1.61 18.65 2.75
N LYS A 415 1.16 18.30 1.53
CA LYS A 415 1.32 19.09 0.31
C LYS A 415 0.10 19.95 0.03
N ALA A 416 -0.06 21.05 0.77
CA ALA A 416 -1.26 21.89 0.75
C ALA A 416 -1.67 22.39 -0.66
N ASP A 417 -0.71 22.86 -1.47
CA ASP A 417 -1.00 23.36 -2.82
C ASP A 417 -1.45 22.25 -3.78
N LEU A 418 -0.85 21.06 -3.67
CA LEU A 418 -1.25 19.89 -4.44
C LEU A 418 -2.64 19.40 -3.99
N PHE A 419 -2.88 19.34 -2.67
CA PHE A 419 -4.17 18.98 -2.10
C PHE A 419 -5.28 19.88 -2.67
N LYS A 420 -5.10 21.20 -2.63
CA LYS A 420 -6.08 22.16 -3.15
C LYS A 420 -6.38 21.95 -4.65
N ARG A 421 -5.36 21.62 -5.46
CA ARG A 421 -5.54 21.35 -6.88
C ARG A 421 -6.23 20.02 -7.14
N ALA A 422 -5.86 18.96 -6.41
CA ALA A 422 -6.46 17.63 -6.50
C ALA A 422 -7.92 17.63 -6.05
N GLU A 423 -8.20 18.27 -4.92
CA GLU A 423 -9.54 18.48 -4.40
C GLU A 423 -10.43 19.22 -5.40
N ALA A 424 -9.90 20.22 -6.11
CA ALA A 424 -10.65 20.94 -7.12
C ALA A 424 -11.15 20.03 -8.26
N ARG A 425 -10.61 18.82 -8.40
CA ARG A 425 -11.04 17.82 -9.38
C ARG A 425 -12.11 16.86 -8.85
N LEU A 426 -12.29 16.76 -7.53
CA LEU A 426 -13.31 15.90 -6.95
C LEU A 426 -14.72 16.36 -7.34
N ALA A 427 -15.57 15.40 -7.68
CA ALA A 427 -16.97 15.65 -8.00
C ALA A 427 -17.77 16.16 -6.79
N ARG A 428 -17.36 15.77 -5.58
CA ARG A 428 -17.97 16.17 -4.30
C ARG A 428 -16.90 16.77 -3.39
N ARG A 429 -16.62 18.05 -3.57
CA ARG A 429 -15.59 18.76 -2.76
C ARG A 429 -16.00 18.96 -1.30
N ASP A 430 -17.30 18.95 -1.04
CA ASP A 430 -17.87 19.18 0.28
C ASP A 430 -18.32 17.87 0.93
N ASP A 431 -17.74 16.74 0.50
CA ASP A 431 -17.85 15.53 1.30
C ASP A 431 -17.06 15.68 2.61
N LEU A 432 -17.53 14.99 3.64
CA LEU A 432 -17.01 15.19 4.99
C LEU A 432 -15.57 14.70 5.14
N ASP A 433 -15.15 13.73 4.32
CA ASP A 433 -13.78 13.23 4.26
C ASP A 433 -12.84 14.35 3.85
N THR A 434 -13.10 14.96 2.70
CA THR A 434 -12.26 16.04 2.18
C THR A 434 -12.29 17.25 3.11
N MET A 435 -13.44 17.55 3.72
CA MET A 435 -13.54 18.60 4.72
C MET A 435 -12.68 18.32 5.97
N MET A 436 -12.68 17.09 6.49
CA MET A 436 -11.77 16.69 7.57
C MET A 436 -10.31 16.75 7.12
N TRP A 437 -10.00 16.38 5.89
CA TRP A 437 -8.66 16.49 5.34
C TRP A 437 -8.19 17.95 5.25
N ARG A 438 -9.04 18.90 4.84
CA ARG A 438 -8.75 20.35 4.96
C ARG A 438 -8.42 20.74 6.40
N ALA A 439 -9.14 20.19 7.37
CA ALA A 439 -8.93 20.48 8.77
C ALA A 439 -7.56 20.01 9.30
N ARG A 440 -6.96 18.98 8.67
CA ARG A 440 -5.59 18.57 8.97
C ARG A 440 -4.58 19.69 8.69
N PHE A 441 -4.83 20.52 7.67
CA PHE A 441 -3.99 21.67 7.34
C PHE A 441 -4.31 22.91 8.19
N SER A 442 -5.58 23.16 8.49
CA SER A 442 -5.99 24.36 9.22
C SER A 442 -5.85 24.24 10.75
N GLY A 443 -5.66 23.02 11.27
CA GLY A 443 -5.62 22.78 12.72
C GLY A 443 -6.98 22.86 13.41
N ASN A 444 -8.09 22.89 12.65
CA ASN A 444 -9.43 23.15 13.22
C ASN A 444 -10.50 22.17 12.71
N PRO A 445 -10.50 20.90 13.18
CA PRO A 445 -11.50 19.91 12.80
C PRO A 445 -12.89 20.22 13.39
N VAL A 446 -12.96 21.01 14.47
CA VAL A 446 -14.22 21.41 15.09
C VAL A 446 -15.05 22.30 14.15
N ALA A 447 -14.40 23.05 13.26
CA ALA A 447 -15.10 23.85 12.25
C ALA A 447 -15.89 22.98 11.26
N ILE A 448 -15.44 21.74 11.00
CA ILE A 448 -16.09 20.82 10.04
C ILE A 448 -17.39 20.26 10.60
N ILE A 449 -17.45 20.08 11.92
CA ILE A 449 -18.63 19.53 12.60
C ILE A 449 -19.86 20.41 12.42
N ARG A 450 -19.69 21.73 12.20
CA ARG A 450 -20.79 22.64 11.85
C ARG A 450 -21.58 22.17 10.63
N TYR A 451 -20.91 21.52 9.67
CA TYR A 451 -21.53 20.99 8.47
C TYR A 451 -22.28 19.68 8.75
N VAL A 452 -21.71 18.81 9.59
CA VAL A 452 -22.38 17.57 10.03
C VAL A 452 -23.65 17.86 10.83
N ILE A 453 -23.67 18.96 11.60
CA ILE A 453 -24.84 19.36 12.39
C ILE A 453 -25.95 19.97 11.52
N ALA A 454 -25.58 20.67 10.44
CA ALA A 454 -26.47 21.52 9.65
C ALA A 454 -27.15 20.84 8.44
N ASP A 455 -26.61 19.72 7.94
CA ASP A 455 -27.20 18.97 6.82
C ASP A 455 -28.03 17.80 7.37
N ASP A 456 -29.29 17.63 6.96
CA ASP A 456 -30.17 16.54 7.45
C ASP A 456 -29.84 15.16 6.81
N ARG A 457 -28.70 15.01 6.13
CA ARG A 457 -28.27 13.82 5.35
C ARG A 457 -27.42 12.79 6.12
N ILE A 458 -27.69 12.63 7.41
CA ILE A 458 -26.69 12.29 8.44
C ILE A 458 -26.22 10.83 8.52
N THR A 459 -26.89 9.85 7.90
CA THR A 459 -26.55 8.43 8.08
C THR A 459 -25.20 8.03 7.46
N SER A 460 -24.99 8.26 6.17
CA SER A 460 -23.72 7.92 5.49
C SER A 460 -22.58 8.88 5.84
N GLU A 461 -22.92 10.00 6.46
CA GLU A 461 -22.04 11.15 6.66
C GLU A 461 -21.15 11.02 7.90
N ILE A 462 -21.60 10.38 8.97
CA ILE A 462 -20.79 10.21 10.20
C ILE A 462 -19.63 9.23 9.98
N SER A 463 -19.88 8.05 9.39
CA SER A 463 -18.83 7.07 9.11
C SER A 463 -17.77 7.62 8.15
N SER A 464 -18.21 8.40 7.16
CA SER A 464 -17.32 9.16 6.27
C SER A 464 -16.48 10.14 7.10
N ALA A 465 -17.10 11.04 7.87
CA ALA A 465 -16.38 12.00 8.71
C ALA A 465 -15.36 11.35 9.66
N LEU A 466 -15.68 10.19 10.25
CA LEU A 466 -14.76 9.41 11.07
C LEU A 466 -13.58 8.86 10.26
N SER A 467 -13.85 8.32 9.06
CA SER A 467 -12.82 7.86 8.12
C SER A 467 -11.90 9.00 7.69
N GLY A 468 -12.47 10.17 7.38
CA GLY A 468 -11.74 11.41 7.08
C GLY A 468 -10.93 11.96 8.27
N TYR A 469 -11.33 11.63 9.50
CA TYR A 469 -10.63 12.05 10.72
C TYR A 469 -9.45 11.13 11.09
N GLU A 470 -9.45 9.88 10.64
CA GLU A 470 -8.36 8.92 10.92
C GLU A 470 -6.96 9.46 10.62
N PRO A 471 -6.69 10.13 9.49
CA PRO A 471 -5.35 10.67 9.20
C PRO A 471 -4.90 11.73 10.21
N ILE A 472 -5.83 12.48 10.82
CA ILE A 472 -5.51 13.43 11.90
C ILE A 472 -5.12 12.68 13.17
N ILE A 473 -5.83 11.58 13.49
CA ILE A 473 -5.49 10.71 14.63
C ILE A 473 -4.11 10.06 14.43
N LEU A 474 -3.85 9.52 13.24
CA LEU A 474 -2.64 8.75 12.93
C LEU A 474 -1.42 9.64 12.75
N ASN A 475 -1.56 10.74 12.02
CA ASN A 475 -0.43 11.54 11.53
C ASN A 475 -0.40 12.97 12.10
N GLY A 476 -1.32 13.32 13.00
CA GLY A 476 -1.45 14.67 13.55
C GLY A 476 -1.80 15.72 12.50
N TYR A 477 -1.67 17.00 12.87
CA TYR A 477 -1.84 18.13 11.94
C TYR A 477 -0.60 18.34 11.09
N CYS A 478 -0.80 18.93 9.92
CA CYS A 478 0.32 19.39 9.10
C CYS A 478 1.00 20.60 9.76
N PRO A 479 2.34 20.68 9.71
CA PRO A 479 3.05 21.88 10.16
C PRO A 479 2.59 23.09 9.35
N ALA A 480 2.51 24.25 10.01
CA ALA A 480 2.32 25.51 9.31
C ALA A 480 3.55 25.75 8.42
N GLY A 481 3.35 25.69 7.11
CA GLY A 481 4.38 25.92 6.10
C GLY A 481 4.80 27.38 5.99
#